data_AF-A0A820CGA7-F1
#
_entry.id   AF-A0A820CGA7-F1
#
_cell.length_a   1.000
_cell.length_b   1.000
_cell.length_c   1.000
_cell.angle_alpha   90.00
_cell.angle_beta   90.00
_cell.angle_gamma   90.00
#
_symmetry.space_group_name_H-M   'P 1'
#
loop_
_entity.id
_entity.type
_entity.pdbx_description
1 polymer ?
#
loop_
_entity_poly.entity_id
_entity_poly.type
_entity_poly.pdbx_seq_one_letter_code
_entity_poly.pdbx_strand_id
1 'polypeptide(L)'
;MSGSAHGEWNTENNVVVYPFTRNNLTPRTHSTYLNAAKEAQTKSIRGKAVSIGGIKGLSTLLQIFEYPCQIVFDYMHLVYLVHVPSLIKRWCQDVDRSVVNSIDASLNQLRLPHNLNIPFLESVSNAGQWKAKNSRLFVLNVGVPIVTLHLPRLLASHFLLYSMVVKIFHAPESIEEINLTEQVMNYYCKTAPLIHNSSIEIFSLHAHIHLAQQVRRHGGLAHTSASAFESCIRFIQKKAHGSKHLGAQISYWIDLQTMIQTQQVKAPTIAAINEIKWLDGRLSSYQAVLSDQVASYKFDVYSCSFYL
;
A
#
# COMPACT_ATOMS: atom_id res chain seq x y z
N MET A 1 -16.03 -11.12 5.30
CA MET A 1 -15.50 -10.29 6.38
C MET A 1 -16.20 -8.95 6.42
N SER A 2 -17.18 -8.83 7.30
CA SER A 2 -17.60 -7.54 7.87
C SER A 2 -18.49 -7.85 9.05
N GLY A 3 -18.22 -7.32 10.23
CA GLY A 3 -19.33 -7.10 11.16
C GLY A 3 -20.31 -6.11 10.53
N SER A 4 -21.50 -5.96 11.08
CA SER A 4 -22.31 -4.78 10.73
C SER A 4 -21.53 -3.54 11.16
N ALA A 5 -20.90 -2.84 10.20
CA ALA A 5 -20.23 -1.58 10.45
C ALA A 5 -21.30 -0.51 10.57
N HIS A 6 -21.61 -0.12 11.81
CA HIS A 6 -22.51 0.97 12.12
C HIS A 6 -21.72 2.27 12.11
N GLY A 7 -21.99 3.07 11.08
CA GLY A 7 -21.49 4.44 10.99
C GLY A 7 -22.33 5.37 11.84
N GLU A 8 -21.68 6.19 12.65
CA GLU A 8 -22.28 7.24 13.46
C GLU A 8 -21.80 8.60 12.94
N TRP A 9 -22.69 9.58 12.89
CA TRP A 9 -22.31 10.93 12.49
C TRP A 9 -21.60 11.65 13.63
N ASN A 10 -20.33 11.99 13.45
CA ASN A 10 -19.59 12.83 14.39
C ASN A 10 -19.84 14.31 14.04
N THR A 11 -20.64 14.99 14.86
CA THR A 11 -21.04 16.39 14.67
C THR A 11 -19.88 17.38 14.78
N GLU A 12 -18.88 17.08 15.61
CA GLU A 12 -17.74 17.97 15.83
C GLU A 12 -16.81 18.02 14.61
N ASN A 13 -16.66 16.89 13.92
CA ASN A 13 -15.71 16.73 12.83
C ASN A 13 -16.36 16.59 11.44
N ASN A 14 -17.71 16.67 11.36
CA ASN A 14 -18.50 16.52 10.14
C ASN A 14 -18.12 15.26 9.32
N VAL A 15 -17.96 14.13 10.00
CA VAL A 15 -17.52 12.88 9.39
C VAL A 15 -18.27 11.68 9.97
N VAL A 16 -18.51 10.66 9.16
CA VAL A 16 -19.04 9.38 9.63
C VAL A 16 -17.89 8.56 10.24
N VAL A 17 -18.04 8.20 11.51
CA VAL A 17 -17.11 7.35 12.25
C VAL A 17 -17.70 5.97 12.50
N TYR A 18 -16.85 4.98 12.71
CA TYR A 18 -17.13 3.57 12.94
C TYR A 18 -16.40 3.14 14.21
N PRO A 19 -16.91 3.50 15.40
CA PRO A 19 -16.18 3.32 16.65
C PRO A 19 -15.84 1.84 16.90
N PHE A 20 -14.59 1.55 17.27
CA PHE A 20 -14.13 0.17 17.48
C PHE A 20 -14.90 -0.52 18.61
N THR A 21 -15.20 0.20 19.69
CA THR A 21 -15.85 -0.34 20.90
C THR A 21 -17.35 -0.59 20.73
N ARG A 22 -18.01 0.12 19.81
CA ARG A 22 -19.46 0.02 19.57
C ARG A 22 -19.81 -0.92 18.41
N ASN A 23 -18.84 -1.21 17.54
CA ASN A 23 -19.07 -2.08 16.40
C ASN A 23 -18.96 -3.55 16.78
N ASN A 24 -19.88 -4.34 16.22
CA ASN A 24 -19.84 -5.78 16.40
C ASN A 24 -18.66 -6.36 15.59
N LEU A 25 -17.72 -6.98 16.29
CA LEU A 25 -16.53 -7.60 15.70
C LEU A 25 -16.81 -9.00 15.13
N THR A 26 -18.01 -9.57 15.32
CA THR A 26 -18.34 -10.88 14.77
C THR A 26 -18.36 -10.85 13.25
N PRO A 27 -17.60 -11.71 12.55
CA PRO A 27 -17.59 -11.74 11.09
C PRO A 27 -18.94 -12.18 10.51
N ARG A 28 -19.47 -11.41 9.55
CA ARG A 28 -20.62 -11.83 8.71
C ARG A 28 -20.23 -12.97 7.78
N THR A 29 -21.10 -13.96 7.72
CA THR A 29 -21.06 -15.12 6.84
C THR A 29 -21.80 -14.85 5.53
N HIS A 30 -21.68 -15.76 4.55
CA HIS A 30 -22.44 -15.66 3.30
C HIS A 30 -23.95 -15.77 3.49
N SER A 31 -24.40 -16.69 4.33
CA SER A 31 -25.82 -16.86 4.64
C SER A 31 -26.42 -15.62 5.29
N THR A 32 -25.73 -15.03 6.27
CA THR A 32 -26.19 -13.81 6.95
C THR A 32 -26.18 -12.59 6.02
N TYR A 33 -25.21 -12.49 5.11
CA TYR A 33 -25.20 -11.48 4.05
C TYR A 33 -26.41 -11.64 3.12
N LEU A 34 -26.68 -12.86 2.63
CA LEU A 34 -27.79 -13.13 1.73
C LEU A 34 -29.15 -12.81 2.36
N ASN A 35 -29.35 -13.16 3.63
CA ASN A 35 -30.58 -12.86 4.35
C ASN A 35 -30.80 -11.35 4.47
N ALA A 36 -29.77 -10.61 4.87
CA ALA A 36 -29.83 -9.15 4.94
C ALA A 36 -30.04 -8.49 3.55
N ALA A 37 -29.45 -9.05 2.50
CA ALA A 37 -29.64 -8.59 1.12
C ALA A 37 -31.08 -8.79 0.63
N LYS A 38 -31.68 -9.96 0.90
CA LYS A 38 -33.09 -10.24 0.60
C LYS A 38 -34.01 -9.31 1.38
N GLU A 39 -33.74 -9.12 2.66
CA GLU A 39 -34.52 -8.22 3.52
C GLU A 39 -34.46 -6.77 3.03
N ALA A 40 -33.27 -6.27 2.66
CA ALA A 40 -33.08 -4.94 2.11
C ALA A 40 -33.87 -4.75 0.80
N GLN A 41 -33.90 -5.78 -0.06
CA GLN A 41 -34.64 -5.75 -1.31
C GLN A 41 -36.15 -5.75 -1.10
N THR A 42 -36.67 -6.58 -0.19
CA THR A 42 -38.10 -6.62 0.14
C THR A 42 -38.59 -5.32 0.78
N LYS A 43 -37.77 -4.71 1.65
CA LYS A 43 -38.10 -3.44 2.32
C LYS A 43 -37.94 -2.21 1.42
N SER A 44 -37.24 -2.33 0.29
CA SER A 44 -37.08 -1.24 -0.67
C SER A 44 -38.34 -1.11 -1.51
N ILE A 45 -39.30 -0.32 -1.02
CA ILE A 45 -40.59 -0.05 -1.69
C ILE A 45 -40.57 1.36 -2.31
N ARG A 46 -41.07 1.49 -3.55
CA ARG A 46 -41.31 2.77 -4.26
C ARG A 46 -40.09 3.72 -4.28
N GLY A 47 -38.92 3.22 -4.68
CA GLY A 47 -37.73 4.05 -4.92
C GLY A 47 -36.97 4.51 -3.67
N LYS A 48 -37.45 4.20 -2.45
CA LYS A 48 -36.68 4.46 -1.22
C LYS A 48 -35.81 3.25 -0.90
N ALA A 49 -34.53 3.34 -1.26
CA ALA A 49 -33.55 2.30 -0.95
C ALA A 49 -33.38 2.17 0.56
N VAL A 50 -33.62 0.97 1.08
CA VAL A 50 -33.36 0.62 2.49
C VAL A 50 -32.08 -0.19 2.54
N SER A 51 -31.18 0.14 3.47
CA SER A 51 -29.97 -0.66 3.73
C SER A 51 -30.08 -1.40 5.05
N ILE A 52 -29.82 -2.70 5.04
CA ILE A 52 -29.73 -3.53 6.27
C ILE A 52 -28.24 -3.77 6.56
N GLY A 53 -27.71 -3.16 7.62
CA GLY A 53 -26.29 -3.29 7.98
C GLY A 53 -25.32 -2.93 6.84
N GLY A 54 -25.65 -1.87 6.08
CA GLY A 54 -24.90 -1.38 4.91
C GLY A 54 -25.19 -2.12 3.59
N ILE A 55 -25.98 -3.20 3.61
CA ILE A 55 -26.33 -3.98 2.41
C ILE A 55 -27.58 -3.39 1.76
N LYS A 56 -27.49 -3.04 0.47
CA LYS A 56 -28.58 -2.37 -0.27
C LYS A 56 -29.53 -3.33 -1.00
N GLY A 57 -29.16 -4.59 -1.17
CA GLY A 57 -29.96 -5.58 -1.90
C GLY A 57 -29.10 -6.71 -2.48
N LEU A 58 -29.73 -7.56 -3.29
CA LEU A 58 -29.03 -8.60 -4.04
C LEU A 58 -28.18 -8.00 -5.16
N SER A 59 -27.03 -8.61 -5.42
CA SER A 59 -26.16 -8.35 -6.55
C SER A 59 -26.09 -9.59 -7.44
N THR A 60 -26.04 -9.43 -8.77
CA THR A 60 -25.82 -10.54 -9.71
C THR A 60 -24.51 -11.28 -9.40
N LEU A 61 -23.52 -10.58 -8.84
CA LEU A 61 -22.24 -11.18 -8.44
C LEU A 61 -22.37 -12.18 -7.29
N LEU A 62 -23.48 -12.22 -6.55
CA LEU A 62 -23.74 -13.25 -5.53
C LEU A 62 -23.91 -14.65 -6.11
N GLN A 63 -24.14 -14.75 -7.44
CA GLN A 63 -24.19 -16.04 -8.14
C GLN A 63 -22.78 -16.63 -8.37
N ILE A 64 -21.75 -15.78 -8.30
CA ILE A 64 -20.36 -16.14 -8.62
C ILE A 64 -19.49 -16.14 -7.37
N PHE A 65 -19.73 -15.20 -6.45
CA PHE A 65 -18.89 -14.97 -5.29
C PHE A 65 -19.64 -15.12 -3.96
N GLU A 66 -18.93 -15.66 -2.97
CA GLU A 66 -19.32 -15.68 -1.58
C GLU A 66 -18.98 -14.37 -0.86
N TYR A 67 -20.00 -13.53 -0.71
CA TYR A 67 -19.89 -12.30 0.07
C TYR A 67 -19.95 -12.58 1.58
N PRO A 68 -19.27 -11.80 2.44
CA PRO A 68 -18.21 -10.84 2.12
C PRO A 68 -16.82 -11.50 2.16
N CYS A 69 -16.73 -12.82 2.02
CA CYS A 69 -15.50 -13.59 2.27
C CYS A 69 -14.52 -13.56 1.10
N GLN A 70 -15.04 -13.51 -0.12
CA GLN A 70 -14.26 -13.46 -1.35
C GLN A 70 -14.05 -12.04 -1.90
N ILE A 71 -14.57 -11.03 -1.21
CA ILE A 71 -14.38 -9.62 -1.58
C ILE A 71 -13.25 -9.07 -0.73
N VAL A 72 -12.11 -8.76 -1.36
CA VAL A 72 -10.93 -8.23 -0.68
C VAL A 72 -10.98 -6.71 -0.59
N PHE A 73 -10.52 -6.19 0.54
CA PHE A 73 -10.12 -4.79 0.65
C PHE A 73 -8.83 -4.59 -0.13
N ASP A 74 -8.85 -3.67 -1.09
CA ASP A 74 -7.62 -3.29 -1.76
C ASP A 74 -6.68 -2.59 -0.78
N TYR A 75 -5.55 -3.23 -0.54
CA TYR A 75 -4.52 -2.74 0.36
C TYR A 75 -3.92 -1.41 -0.11
N MET A 76 -3.76 -1.21 -1.42
CA MET A 76 -3.17 0.02 -1.96
C MET A 76 -4.03 1.24 -1.61
N HIS A 77 -5.32 1.20 -1.92
CA HIS A 77 -6.24 2.29 -1.59
C HIS A 77 -6.41 2.43 -0.07
N LEU A 78 -6.68 1.33 0.63
CA LEU A 78 -6.96 1.35 2.06
C LEU A 78 -5.80 1.93 2.88
N VAL A 79 -4.59 1.43 2.66
CA VAL A 79 -3.42 1.77 3.47
C VAL A 79 -2.67 2.95 2.90
N TYR A 80 -2.29 2.91 1.62
CA TYR A 80 -1.38 3.90 1.05
C TYR A 80 -2.05 5.21 0.67
N LEU A 81 -3.29 5.16 0.17
CA LEU A 81 -3.97 6.37 -0.32
C LEU A 81 -4.95 6.97 0.69
N VAL A 82 -5.41 6.19 1.66
CA VAL A 82 -6.36 6.68 2.68
C VAL A 82 -5.71 6.76 4.05
N HIS A 83 -5.34 5.64 4.66
CA HIS A 83 -4.98 5.64 6.09
C HIS A 83 -3.66 6.35 6.40
N VAL A 84 -2.59 6.04 5.66
CA VAL A 84 -1.27 6.67 5.86
C VAL A 84 -1.34 8.19 5.66
N PRO A 85 -1.90 8.73 4.55
CA PRO A 85 -2.07 10.17 4.39
C PRO A 85 -2.94 10.82 5.48
N SER A 86 -4.02 10.15 5.90
CA SER A 86 -4.91 10.65 6.96
C SER A 86 -4.18 10.77 8.30
N LEU A 87 -3.31 9.81 8.60
CA LEU A 87 -2.50 9.80 9.81
C LEU A 87 -1.45 10.92 9.80
N ILE A 88 -0.72 11.07 8.70
CA ILE A 88 0.28 12.13 8.54
C ILE A 88 -0.35 13.52 8.63
N LYS A 89 -1.53 13.70 8.00
CA LYS A 89 -2.28 14.96 8.06
C LYS A 89 -2.60 15.35 9.51
N ARG A 90 -3.01 14.39 10.35
CA ARG A 90 -3.31 14.64 11.77
C ARG A 90 -2.07 15.05 12.53
N TRP A 91 -0.94 14.35 12.34
CA TRP A 91 0.31 14.76 12.97
C TRP A 91 0.69 16.19 12.63
N CYS A 92 0.55 16.58 11.35
CA CYS A 92 0.85 17.95 10.91
C CYS A 92 -0.08 19.01 11.52
N GLN A 93 -1.26 18.62 12.04
CA GLN A 93 -2.17 19.49 12.77
C GLN A 93 -1.84 19.55 14.26
N ASP A 94 -1.29 18.46 14.81
CA ASP A 94 -0.99 18.31 16.25
C ASP A 94 0.42 18.79 16.64
N VAL A 95 1.34 18.92 15.68
CA VAL A 95 2.73 19.36 15.94
C VAL A 95 3.03 20.73 15.33
N ASP A 96 4.03 21.39 15.90
CA ASP A 96 4.51 22.68 15.41
C ASP A 96 5.02 22.60 13.96
N ARG A 97 4.88 23.72 13.25
CA ARG A 97 5.36 23.84 11.85
C ARG A 97 6.86 23.55 11.72
N SER A 98 7.66 23.82 12.75
CA SER A 98 9.09 23.50 12.78
C SER A 98 9.35 21.99 12.68
N VAL A 99 8.55 21.17 13.38
CA VAL A 99 8.64 19.70 13.33
C VAL A 99 8.28 19.19 11.95
N VAL A 100 7.21 19.72 11.35
CA VAL A 100 6.80 19.41 9.97
C VAL A 100 7.94 19.70 8.99
N ASN A 101 8.58 20.86 9.10
CA ASN A 101 9.70 21.25 8.25
C ASN A 101 10.92 20.34 8.45
N SER A 102 11.21 19.90 9.68
CA SER A 102 12.30 18.96 9.99
C SER A 102 12.05 17.58 9.38
N ILE A 103 10.80 17.12 9.38
CA ILE A 103 10.40 15.87 8.71
C ILE A 103 10.61 16.00 7.20
N ASP A 104 10.14 17.10 6.59
CA ASP A 104 10.32 17.34 5.15
C ASP A 104 11.80 17.41 4.77
N ALA A 105 12.63 18.09 5.56
CA ALA A 105 14.08 18.14 5.35
C ALA A 105 14.70 16.74 5.39
N SER A 106 14.29 15.91 6.35
CA SER A 106 14.78 14.52 6.49
C SER A 106 14.36 13.64 5.31
N LEU A 107 13.12 13.79 4.83
CA LEU A 107 12.62 13.08 3.65
C LEU A 107 13.35 13.51 2.37
N ASN A 108 13.65 14.81 2.23
CA ASN A 108 14.37 15.35 1.08
C ASN A 108 15.84 14.93 1.04
N GLN A 109 16.47 14.75 2.20
CA GLN A 109 17.87 14.31 2.31
C GLN A 109 18.04 12.79 2.26
N LEU A 110 16.93 12.05 2.21
CA LEU A 110 16.94 10.59 2.25
C LEU A 110 17.64 10.01 1.02
N ARG A 111 18.71 9.25 1.27
CA ARG A 111 19.40 8.48 0.22
C ARG A 111 18.81 7.08 0.13
N LEU A 112 18.08 6.83 -0.95
CA LEU A 112 17.52 5.51 -1.25
C LEU A 112 18.51 4.70 -2.12
N PRO A 113 18.47 3.36 -2.03
CA PRO A 113 19.16 2.48 -2.97
C PRO A 113 18.85 2.84 -4.44
N HIS A 114 19.81 2.61 -5.34
CA HIS A 114 19.73 3.02 -6.76
C HIS A 114 18.48 2.50 -7.50
N ASN A 115 17.93 1.36 -7.07
CA ASN A 115 16.72 0.74 -7.62
C ASN A 115 15.41 1.35 -7.09
N LEU A 116 15.47 2.24 -6.09
CA LEU A 116 14.33 2.91 -5.48
C LEU A 116 14.38 4.42 -5.75
N ASN A 117 13.92 4.83 -6.94
CA ASN A 117 13.84 6.25 -7.30
C ASN A 117 12.43 6.82 -7.02
N ILE A 118 12.14 7.05 -5.74
CA ILE A 118 10.86 7.61 -5.28
C ILE A 118 11.14 8.92 -4.54
N PRO A 119 11.04 10.08 -5.22
CA PRO A 119 11.22 11.37 -4.57
C PRO A 119 9.99 11.75 -3.74
N PHE A 120 10.21 12.35 -2.57
CA PHE A 120 9.18 13.02 -1.78
C PHE A 120 9.12 14.49 -2.21
N LEU A 121 8.43 14.75 -3.32
CA LEU A 121 8.32 16.11 -3.89
C LEU A 121 7.34 17.00 -3.13
N GLU A 122 6.38 16.39 -2.44
CA GLU A 122 5.34 17.08 -1.69
C GLU A 122 5.64 17.00 -0.21
N SER A 123 5.48 18.14 0.48
CA SER A 123 5.55 18.22 1.94
C SER A 123 4.62 17.19 2.60
N VAL A 124 4.99 16.69 3.77
CA VAL A 124 4.11 15.85 4.61
C VAL A 124 2.79 16.53 4.96
N SER A 125 2.73 17.87 4.96
CA SER A 125 1.47 18.62 5.09
C SER A 125 0.48 18.28 3.99
N ASN A 126 0.98 17.93 2.80
CA ASN A 126 0.22 17.59 1.61
C ASN A 126 0.24 16.07 1.35
N ALA A 127 0.36 15.23 2.38
CA ALA A 127 0.41 13.78 2.23
C ALA A 127 -0.79 13.20 1.45
N GLY A 128 -1.94 13.89 1.41
CA GLY A 128 -3.08 13.51 0.57
C GLY A 128 -2.81 13.54 -0.94
N GLN A 129 -1.78 14.26 -1.39
CA GLN A 129 -1.33 14.31 -2.80
C GLN A 129 -0.24 13.27 -3.10
N TRP A 130 0.20 12.51 -2.09
CA TRP A 130 1.20 11.47 -2.29
C TRP A 130 0.67 10.37 -3.19
N LYS A 131 1.52 9.93 -4.13
CA LYS A 131 1.26 8.72 -4.89
C LYS A 131 1.36 7.51 -3.96
N ALA A 132 0.62 6.43 -4.25
CA ALA A 132 0.65 5.21 -3.45
C ALA A 132 2.07 4.69 -3.17
N LYS A 133 3.00 4.85 -4.13
CA LYS A 133 4.41 4.47 -3.97
C LYS A 133 5.14 5.24 -2.85
N ASN A 134 4.80 6.51 -2.64
CA ASN A 134 5.39 7.35 -1.60
C ASN A 134 4.91 6.88 -0.22
N SER A 135 3.59 6.73 -0.04
CA SER A 135 3.02 6.21 1.20
C SER A 135 3.47 4.77 1.50
N ARG A 136 3.64 3.93 0.46
CA ARG A 136 4.23 2.59 0.59
C ARG A 136 5.65 2.65 1.13
N LEU A 137 6.51 3.46 0.51
CA LEU A 137 7.88 3.64 0.96
C LEU A 137 7.93 4.16 2.40
N PHE A 138 7.07 5.13 2.72
CA PHE A 138 6.93 5.71 4.05
C PHE A 138 6.55 4.66 5.09
N VAL A 139 5.42 3.95 4.92
CA VAL A 139 4.94 3.00 5.95
C VAL A 139 5.84 1.76 6.09
N LEU A 140 6.45 1.28 5.00
CA LEU A 140 7.23 0.04 5.03
C LEU A 140 8.73 0.24 5.31
N ASN A 141 9.30 1.41 5.04
CA ASN A 141 10.77 1.54 5.08
C ASN A 141 11.24 2.75 5.88
N VAL A 142 10.76 3.95 5.53
CA VAL A 142 11.44 5.20 5.93
C VAL A 142 10.71 5.96 7.02
N GLY A 143 9.42 5.70 7.21
CA GLY A 143 8.57 6.46 8.12
C GLY A 143 8.97 6.27 9.58
N VAL A 144 9.26 5.04 10.01
CA VAL A 144 9.60 4.73 11.42
C VAL A 144 10.78 5.56 11.95
N PRO A 145 11.97 5.56 11.31
CA PRO A 145 13.09 6.36 11.80
C PRO A 145 12.78 7.86 11.79
N ILE A 146 12.04 8.34 10.79
CA ILE A 146 11.67 9.75 10.66
C ILE A 146 10.72 10.18 11.77
N VAL A 147 9.65 9.42 12.03
CA VAL A 147 8.70 9.79 13.09
C VAL A 147 9.32 9.66 14.47
N THR A 148 10.23 8.70 14.67
CA THR A 148 10.89 8.50 15.97
C THR A 148 11.84 9.66 16.29
N LEU A 149 12.44 10.26 15.27
CA LEU A 149 13.34 11.40 15.44
C LEU A 149 12.58 12.71 15.71
N HIS A 150 11.41 12.90 15.10
CA HIS A 150 10.75 14.21 15.06
C HIS A 150 9.43 14.30 15.81
N LEU A 151 8.65 13.22 15.91
CA LEU A 151 7.33 13.27 16.55
C LEU A 151 7.40 12.96 18.05
N PRO A 152 6.43 13.46 18.83
CA PRO A 152 6.23 13.03 20.22
C PRO A 152 6.20 11.51 20.35
N ARG A 153 6.79 11.00 21.44
CA ARG A 153 6.97 9.56 21.70
C ARG A 153 5.67 8.75 21.56
N LEU A 154 4.54 9.32 21.95
CA LEU A 154 3.22 8.66 21.86
C LEU A 154 2.77 8.47 20.40
N LEU A 155 2.95 9.48 19.54
CA LEU A 155 2.60 9.39 18.12
C LEU A 155 3.55 8.45 17.38
N ALA A 156 4.86 8.56 17.67
CA ALA A 156 5.88 7.72 17.07
C ALA A 156 5.69 6.23 17.41
N SER A 157 5.41 5.90 18.68
CA SER A 157 5.20 4.52 19.11
C SER A 157 3.92 3.91 18.52
N HIS A 158 2.84 4.70 18.40
CA HIS A 158 1.61 4.24 17.77
C HIS A 158 1.78 4.00 16.27
N PHE A 159 2.55 4.84 15.58
CA PHE A 159 2.93 4.59 14.19
C PHE A 159 3.83 3.38 14.02
N LEU A 160 4.77 3.16 14.94
CA LEU A 160 5.64 1.98 14.92
C LEU A 160 4.82 0.68 14.95
N LEU A 161 3.80 0.61 15.83
CA LEU A 161 2.88 -0.52 15.88
C LEU A 161 2.17 -0.72 14.54
N TYR A 162 1.66 0.36 13.96
CA TYR A 162 0.99 0.31 12.66
C TYR A 162 1.92 -0.16 11.53
N SER A 163 3.11 0.44 11.44
CA SER A 163 4.13 0.10 10.44
C SER A 163 4.53 -1.37 10.55
N MET A 164 4.73 -1.87 11.77
CA MET A 164 5.02 -3.28 12.04
C MET A 164 3.88 -4.18 11.55
N VAL A 165 2.64 -3.88 11.93
CA VAL A 165 1.46 -4.65 11.50
C VAL A 165 1.34 -4.71 9.98
N VAL A 166 1.50 -3.56 9.32
CA VAL A 166 1.43 -3.47 7.86
C VAL A 166 2.54 -4.28 7.20
N LYS A 167 3.76 -4.28 7.74
CA LYS A 167 4.88 -5.08 7.24
C LYS A 167 4.61 -6.57 7.35
N ILE A 168 4.18 -7.05 8.53
CA ILE A 168 3.93 -8.49 8.74
C ILE A 168 2.77 -8.95 7.86
N PHE A 169 1.66 -8.20 7.80
CA PHE A 169 0.57 -8.55 6.89
C PHE A 169 0.95 -8.43 5.41
N HIS A 170 1.97 -7.64 5.03
CA HIS A 170 2.44 -7.54 3.64
C HIS A 170 2.95 -8.87 3.11
N ALA A 171 3.76 -9.57 3.91
CA ALA A 171 4.39 -10.84 3.58
C ALA A 171 4.49 -11.70 4.85
N PRO A 172 3.38 -12.32 5.31
CA PRO A 172 3.38 -13.14 6.50
C PRO A 172 4.12 -14.46 6.25
N GLU A 173 4.85 -14.95 7.25
CA GLU A 173 5.61 -16.20 7.17
C GLU A 173 4.85 -17.38 7.79
N SER A 174 3.97 -17.12 8.76
CA SER A 174 3.23 -18.16 9.49
C SER A 174 1.83 -17.73 9.92
N ILE A 175 0.98 -18.69 10.31
CA ILE A 175 -0.34 -18.39 10.87
C ILE A 175 -0.25 -17.77 12.27
N GLU A 176 0.78 -18.14 13.02
CA GLU A 176 1.10 -17.60 14.34
C GLU A 176 1.43 -16.10 14.25
N GLU A 177 2.23 -15.70 13.26
CA GLU A 177 2.50 -14.28 12.98
C GLU A 177 1.21 -13.52 12.67
N ILE A 178 0.32 -14.09 11.85
CA ILE A 178 -0.95 -13.45 11.52
C ILE A 178 -1.81 -13.29 12.79
N ASN A 179 -1.85 -14.31 13.65
CA ASN A 179 -2.62 -14.28 14.90
C ASN A 179 -2.09 -13.22 15.88
N LEU A 180 -0.77 -13.14 16.05
CA LEU A 180 -0.15 -12.11 16.88
C LEU A 180 -0.42 -10.72 16.30
N THR A 181 -0.24 -10.56 14.99
CA THR A 181 -0.43 -9.28 14.29
C THR A 181 -1.88 -8.82 14.32
N GLU A 182 -2.85 -9.73 14.30
CA GLU A 182 -4.27 -9.40 14.52
C GLU A 182 -4.50 -8.78 15.91
N GLN A 183 -3.88 -9.32 16.95
CA GLN A 183 -3.99 -8.75 18.31
C GLN A 183 -3.40 -7.34 18.35
N VAL A 184 -2.23 -7.13 17.74
CA VAL A 184 -1.59 -5.80 17.65
C VAL A 184 -2.43 -4.83 16.82
N MET A 185 -3.03 -5.28 15.71
CA MET A 185 -3.93 -4.47 14.88
C MET A 185 -5.19 -4.05 15.66
N ASN A 186 -5.78 -4.98 16.41
CA ASN A 186 -6.94 -4.68 17.26
C ASN A 186 -6.59 -3.67 18.36
N TYR A 187 -5.41 -3.82 18.97
CA TYR A 187 -4.89 -2.83 19.94
C TYR A 187 -4.69 -1.45 19.29
N TYR A 188 -4.08 -1.41 18.09
CA TYR A 188 -3.92 -0.18 17.32
C TYR A 188 -5.27 0.50 17.04
N CYS A 189 -6.25 -0.25 16.54
CA CYS A 189 -7.58 0.27 16.22
C CYS A 189 -8.31 0.78 17.48
N LYS A 190 -8.22 0.06 18.60
CA LYS A 190 -8.83 0.44 19.88
C LYS A 190 -8.24 1.73 20.46
N THR A 191 -6.93 1.96 20.28
CA THR A 191 -6.21 3.09 20.88
C THR A 191 -6.10 4.30 19.95
N ALA A 192 -6.28 4.11 18.64
CA ALA A 192 -6.23 5.19 17.65
C ALA A 192 -7.11 6.42 17.97
N PRO A 193 -8.40 6.32 18.36
CA PRO A 193 -9.21 7.49 18.68
C PRO A 193 -8.71 8.28 19.89
N LEU A 194 -8.04 7.62 20.84
CA LEU A 194 -7.48 8.25 22.03
C LEU A 194 -6.22 9.05 21.70
N ILE A 195 -5.49 8.64 20.67
CA ILE A 195 -4.18 9.22 20.31
C ILE A 195 -4.33 10.27 19.20
N HIS A 196 -5.20 10.04 18.20
CA HIS A 196 -5.31 10.87 17.00
C HIS A 196 -6.69 11.52 16.82
N ASN A 197 -7.45 11.66 17.92
CA ASN A 197 -8.86 12.09 17.95
C ASN A 197 -9.84 11.04 17.38
N SER A 198 -11.03 10.95 17.96
CA SER A 198 -12.17 10.12 17.53
C SER A 198 -12.49 10.17 16.02
N SER A 199 -12.20 11.27 15.34
CA SER A 199 -12.43 11.39 13.90
C SER A 199 -11.53 10.48 13.05
N ILE A 200 -10.52 9.80 13.64
CA ILE A 200 -9.69 8.81 12.93
C ILE A 200 -10.44 7.49 12.69
N GLU A 201 -11.52 7.23 13.41
CA GLU A 201 -12.35 6.03 13.27
C GLU A 201 -13.22 6.06 12.01
N ILE A 202 -12.69 6.55 10.88
CA ILE A 202 -13.35 6.45 9.59
C ILE A 202 -13.33 4.99 9.07
N PHE A 203 -14.05 4.76 7.98
CA PHE A 203 -14.17 3.43 7.37
C PHE A 203 -12.82 2.75 7.11
N SER A 204 -11.77 3.50 6.76
CA SER A 204 -10.45 2.91 6.56
C SER A 204 -9.97 2.22 7.83
N LEU A 205 -9.99 2.88 8.98
CA LEU A 205 -9.56 2.27 10.24
C LEU A 205 -10.43 1.06 10.59
N HIS A 206 -11.75 1.14 10.39
CA HIS A 206 -12.62 -0.01 10.58
C HIS A 206 -12.23 -1.20 9.68
N ALA A 207 -11.91 -0.96 8.42
CA ALA A 207 -11.53 -2.03 7.49
C ALA A 207 -10.23 -2.76 7.91
N HIS A 208 -9.36 -2.12 8.70
CA HIS A 208 -8.12 -2.73 9.18
C HIS A 208 -8.35 -3.96 10.09
N ILE A 209 -9.47 -3.99 10.83
CA ILE A 209 -9.81 -5.13 11.70
C ILE A 209 -10.05 -6.42 10.89
N HIS A 210 -10.37 -6.28 9.61
CA HIS A 210 -10.65 -7.41 8.71
C HIS A 210 -9.41 -7.89 7.95
N LEU A 211 -8.28 -7.18 8.03
CA LEU A 211 -7.09 -7.51 7.25
C LEU A 211 -6.48 -8.84 7.67
N ALA A 212 -6.47 -9.17 8.95
CA ALA A 212 -5.96 -10.46 9.42
C ALA A 212 -6.68 -11.62 8.75
N GLN A 213 -8.02 -11.59 8.78
CA GLN A 213 -8.83 -12.63 8.17
C GLN A 213 -8.70 -12.65 6.64
N GLN A 214 -8.47 -11.50 5.98
CA GLN A 214 -8.17 -11.41 4.55
C GLN A 214 -6.85 -12.09 4.24
N VAL A 215 -5.81 -11.79 5.02
CA VAL A 215 -4.48 -12.38 4.86
C VAL A 215 -4.53 -13.90 5.01
N ARG A 216 -5.30 -14.42 5.97
CA ARG A 216 -5.51 -15.87 6.13
C ARG A 216 -6.16 -16.54 4.91
N ARG A 217 -7.01 -15.85 4.16
CA ARG A 217 -7.78 -16.43 3.04
C ARG A 217 -7.16 -16.20 1.68
N HIS A 218 -6.55 -15.05 1.49
CA HIS A 218 -6.14 -14.52 0.18
C HIS A 218 -4.63 -14.30 0.08
N GLY A 219 -3.88 -14.61 1.14
CA GLY A 219 -2.44 -14.38 1.23
C GLY A 219 -2.07 -12.96 1.66
N GLY A 220 -0.77 -12.71 1.78
CA GLY A 220 -0.24 -11.41 2.23
C GLY A 220 -0.75 -10.22 1.40
N LEU A 221 -0.81 -9.04 2.02
CA LEU A 221 -1.34 -7.81 1.41
C LEU A 221 -0.60 -7.39 0.14
N ALA A 222 0.64 -7.88 -0.08
CA ALA A 222 1.35 -7.72 -1.34
C ALA A 222 0.55 -8.25 -2.55
N HIS A 223 -0.25 -9.30 -2.37
CA HIS A 223 -1.01 -9.98 -3.41
C HIS A 223 -2.44 -9.43 -3.58
N THR A 224 -2.96 -8.70 -2.59
CA THR A 224 -4.32 -8.12 -2.61
C THR A 224 -4.30 -6.63 -2.94
N SER A 225 -3.37 -6.22 -3.81
CA SER A 225 -3.16 -4.82 -4.22
C SER A 225 -3.66 -4.55 -5.63
N ALA A 226 -4.38 -3.45 -5.82
CA ALA A 226 -4.85 -2.99 -7.11
C ALA A 226 -3.76 -2.29 -7.96
N SER A 227 -2.52 -2.21 -7.45
CA SER A 227 -1.41 -1.55 -8.15
C SER A 227 -1.16 -2.11 -9.56
N ALA A 228 -1.35 -3.42 -9.77
CA ALA A 228 -1.21 -4.05 -11.08
C ALA A 228 -2.32 -3.59 -12.05
N PHE A 229 -3.57 -3.53 -11.57
CA PHE A 229 -4.70 -3.05 -12.36
C PHE A 229 -4.52 -1.58 -12.74
N GLU A 230 -4.15 -0.72 -11.79
CA GLU A 230 -3.87 0.70 -12.05
C GLU A 230 -2.74 0.90 -13.06
N SER A 231 -1.69 0.07 -12.99
CA SER A 231 -0.59 0.11 -13.95
C SER A 231 -1.04 -0.30 -15.34
N CYS A 232 -1.88 -1.33 -15.45
CA CYS A 232 -2.47 -1.80 -16.69
C CYS A 232 -3.42 -0.75 -17.30
N ILE A 233 -4.32 -0.18 -16.51
CA ILE A 233 -5.24 0.88 -16.95
C ILE A 233 -4.45 2.08 -17.46
N ARG A 234 -3.43 2.52 -16.73
CA ARG A 234 -2.54 3.61 -17.16
C ARG A 234 -1.81 3.29 -18.46
N PHE A 235 -1.35 2.05 -18.63
CA PHE A 235 -0.71 1.60 -19.86
C PHE A 235 -1.67 1.67 -21.06
N ILE A 236 -2.92 1.23 -20.88
CA ILE A 236 -3.97 1.27 -21.91
C ILE A 236 -4.35 2.72 -22.24
N GLN A 237 -4.57 3.56 -21.22
CA GLN A 237 -4.94 4.96 -21.40
C GLN A 237 -3.94 5.75 -22.23
N LYS A 238 -2.63 5.48 -22.07
CA LYS A 238 -1.58 6.12 -22.87
C LYS A 238 -1.66 5.82 -24.37
N LYS A 239 -2.37 4.77 -24.77
CA LYS A 239 -2.56 4.33 -26.16
C LYS A 239 -3.90 4.77 -26.75
N ALA A 240 -4.76 5.36 -25.92
CA ALA A 240 -6.04 5.90 -26.31
C ALA A 240 -5.90 7.40 -26.61
N HIS A 241 -5.71 7.76 -27.88
CA HIS A 241 -5.59 9.13 -28.35
C HIS A 241 -6.91 9.61 -28.98
N GLY A 242 -7.72 10.32 -28.20
CA GLY A 242 -9.01 10.86 -28.65
C GLY A 242 -10.20 9.96 -28.35
N SER A 243 -11.37 10.28 -28.91
CA SER A 243 -12.66 9.66 -28.51
C SER A 243 -13.23 8.65 -29.50
N LYS A 244 -12.67 8.53 -30.71
CA LYS A 244 -13.18 7.65 -31.77
C LYS A 244 -12.30 6.41 -31.94
N HIS A 245 -12.94 5.26 -32.14
CA HIS A 245 -12.26 3.99 -32.44
C HIS A 245 -11.21 3.56 -31.40
N LEU A 246 -11.46 3.82 -30.12
CA LEU A 246 -10.53 3.56 -29.01
C LEU A 246 -9.89 2.17 -29.04
N GLY A 247 -10.69 1.12 -29.27
CA GLY A 247 -10.19 -0.26 -29.34
C GLY A 247 -9.14 -0.46 -30.45
N ALA A 248 -9.39 0.12 -31.63
CA ALA A 248 -8.46 0.02 -32.76
C ALA A 248 -7.15 0.77 -32.49
N GLN A 249 -7.23 1.94 -31.86
CA GLN A 249 -6.03 2.69 -31.47
C GLN A 249 -5.18 1.93 -30.45
N ILE A 250 -5.82 1.38 -29.41
CA ILE A 250 -5.14 0.61 -28.38
C ILE A 250 -4.45 -0.61 -29.01
N SER A 251 -5.17 -1.36 -29.87
CA SER A 251 -4.59 -2.51 -30.59
C SER A 251 -3.38 -2.10 -31.42
N TYR A 252 -3.53 -1.09 -32.28
CA TYR A 252 -2.47 -0.60 -33.15
C TYR A 252 -1.19 -0.25 -32.38
N TRP A 253 -1.31 0.48 -31.27
CA TRP A 253 -0.15 0.87 -30.46
C TRP A 253 0.46 -0.28 -29.66
N ILE A 254 -0.34 -1.25 -29.22
CA ILE A 254 0.19 -2.48 -28.59
C ILE A 254 0.97 -3.28 -29.64
N ASP A 255 0.37 -3.52 -30.81
CA ASP A 255 0.98 -4.29 -31.89
C ASP A 255 2.30 -3.66 -32.34
N LEU A 256 2.32 -2.34 -32.55
CA LEU A 256 3.51 -1.59 -32.92
C LEU A 256 4.60 -1.69 -31.84
N GLN A 257 4.23 -1.57 -30.55
CA GLN A 257 5.18 -1.70 -29.44
C GLN A 257 5.76 -3.13 -29.35
N THR A 258 4.92 -4.15 -29.50
CA THR A 258 5.34 -5.55 -29.51
C THR A 258 6.26 -5.83 -30.69
N MET A 259 5.91 -5.37 -31.90
CA MET A 259 6.75 -5.51 -33.09
C MET A 259 8.14 -4.92 -32.87
N ILE A 260 8.24 -3.70 -32.34
CA ILE A 260 9.53 -3.05 -32.02
C ILE A 260 10.32 -3.85 -30.99
N GLN A 261 9.67 -4.41 -29.97
CA GLN A 261 10.35 -5.19 -28.93
C GLN A 261 10.81 -6.58 -29.43
N THR A 262 10.03 -7.20 -30.32
CA THR A 262 10.35 -8.53 -30.89
C THR A 262 11.34 -8.45 -32.05
N GLN A 263 11.38 -7.32 -32.76
CA GLN A 263 12.51 -7.04 -33.64
C GLN A 263 13.70 -6.76 -32.74
N GLN A 264 14.57 -7.76 -32.56
CA GLN A 264 15.94 -7.47 -32.17
C GLN A 264 16.46 -6.44 -33.18
N VAL A 265 16.60 -5.18 -32.75
CA VAL A 265 17.46 -4.24 -33.45
C VAL A 265 18.82 -4.90 -33.41
N LYS A 266 19.20 -5.60 -34.49
CA LYS A 266 20.61 -5.84 -34.77
C LYS A 266 21.20 -4.44 -34.73
N ALA A 267 22.03 -4.17 -33.71
CA ALA A 267 22.85 -2.98 -33.72
C ALA A 267 23.43 -2.89 -35.13
N PRO A 268 23.31 -1.75 -35.84
CA PRO A 268 23.88 -1.65 -37.16
C PRO A 268 25.32 -2.13 -37.04
N THR A 269 25.68 -3.17 -37.81
CA THR A 269 27.07 -3.57 -37.92
C THR A 269 27.75 -2.41 -38.62
N ILE A 270 28.17 -1.41 -37.84
CA ILE A 270 28.97 -0.31 -38.34
C ILE A 270 30.29 -0.97 -38.70
N ALA A 271 30.46 -1.27 -39.98
CA ALA A 271 31.71 -1.77 -40.55
C ALA A 271 32.91 -0.83 -40.30
N ALA A 272 32.69 0.33 -39.66
CA ALA A 272 33.69 1.33 -39.31
C ALA A 272 34.09 1.38 -37.81
N ILE A 273 33.69 0.43 -36.95
CA ILE A 273 34.28 0.32 -35.58
C ILE A 273 35.43 -0.70 -35.54
N ASN A 274 35.75 -1.35 -36.66
CA ASN A 274 36.97 -2.16 -36.79
C ASN A 274 38.26 -1.33 -36.86
N GLU A 275 38.19 0.01 -36.77
CA GLU A 275 39.38 0.89 -36.69
C GLU A 275 39.53 1.66 -35.38
N ILE A 276 38.71 1.39 -34.35
CA ILE A 276 39.12 1.77 -33.00
C ILE A 276 39.94 0.61 -32.46
N LYS A 277 41.27 0.71 -32.63
CA LYS A 277 42.21 0.00 -31.77
C LYS A 277 41.93 0.44 -30.34
N TRP A 278 41.05 -0.29 -29.65
CA TRP A 278 41.07 -0.33 -28.21
C TRP A 278 42.47 -0.81 -27.84
N LEU A 279 43.26 0.06 -27.23
CA LEU A 279 44.52 -0.30 -26.60
C LEU A 279 44.24 -1.47 -25.66
N ASP A 280 44.58 -2.67 -26.10
CA ASP A 280 44.28 -3.98 -25.51
C ASP A 280 45.02 -4.24 -24.19
N GLY A 281 45.35 -3.18 -23.45
CA GLY A 281 46.16 -3.21 -22.23
C GLY A 281 45.45 -2.73 -20.97
N ARG A 282 44.17 -2.29 -21.05
CA ARG A 282 43.45 -1.75 -19.88
C ARG A 282 42.48 -2.72 -19.19
N LEU A 283 41.95 -3.73 -19.88
CA LEU A 283 41.00 -4.66 -19.25
C LEU A 283 41.70 -5.58 -18.23
N SER A 284 42.92 -6.02 -18.54
CA SER A 284 43.77 -6.81 -17.65
C SER A 284 44.22 -6.03 -16.41
N SER A 285 44.41 -4.71 -16.52
CA SER A 285 44.74 -3.86 -15.37
C SER A 285 43.54 -3.63 -14.45
N TYR A 286 42.32 -3.51 -14.97
CA TYR A 286 41.12 -3.45 -14.13
C TYR A 286 40.81 -4.80 -13.46
N GLN A 287 41.00 -5.92 -14.15
CA GLN A 287 40.86 -7.24 -13.55
C GLN A 287 41.92 -7.50 -12.47
N ALA A 288 43.17 -7.09 -12.67
CA ALA A 288 44.22 -7.22 -11.64
C ALA A 288 43.92 -6.35 -10.41
N VAL A 289 43.47 -5.09 -10.61
CA VAL A 289 43.08 -4.19 -9.50
C VAL A 289 41.85 -4.69 -8.75
N LEU A 290 40.86 -5.25 -9.46
CA LEU A 290 39.69 -5.89 -8.83
C LEU A 290 40.07 -7.18 -8.10
N SER A 291 40.99 -7.98 -8.64
CA SER A 291 41.51 -9.19 -7.99
C SER A 291 42.26 -8.85 -6.69
N ASP A 292 43.10 -7.81 -6.71
CA ASP A 292 43.87 -7.35 -5.55
C ASP A 292 42.97 -6.67 -4.50
N GLN A 293 41.92 -5.96 -4.92
CA GLN A 293 40.92 -5.38 -4.00
C GLN A 293 40.03 -6.45 -3.37
N VAL A 294 39.70 -7.52 -4.11
CA VAL A 294 38.94 -8.66 -3.57
C VAL A 294 39.81 -9.54 -2.67
N ALA A 295 41.10 -9.70 -2.96
CA ALA A 295 42.04 -10.44 -2.12
C ALA A 295 42.43 -9.69 -0.83
N SER A 296 42.43 -8.36 -0.84
CA SER A 296 42.68 -7.53 0.35
C SER A 296 41.47 -7.38 1.29
N TYR A 297 40.26 -7.72 0.83
CA TYR A 297 39.06 -7.86 1.67
C TYR A 297 38.78 -9.33 2.03
N LYS A 298 39.73 -9.99 2.68
CA LYS A 298 39.39 -11.13 3.54
C LYS A 298 38.67 -10.59 4.77
N PHE A 299 37.34 -10.62 4.75
CA PHE A 299 36.57 -10.66 5.99
C PHE A 299 36.85 -12.00 6.66
N ASP A 300 37.49 -11.96 7.84
CA ASP A 300 37.53 -13.09 8.78
C ASP A 300 36.10 -13.39 9.25
N VAL A 301 35.38 -14.21 8.49
CA VAL A 301 34.11 -14.80 8.91
C VAL A 301 34.40 -16.16 9.54
N TYR A 302 35.15 -16.17 10.66
CA TYR A 302 35.12 -17.27 11.64
C TYR A 302 35.64 -16.77 13.00
N SER A 303 34.89 -15.91 13.68
CA SER A 303 34.62 -16.04 15.13
C SER A 303 33.58 -15.02 15.60
N CYS A 304 32.38 -15.49 15.88
CA CYS A 304 31.57 -15.05 17.02
C CYS A 304 30.24 -15.79 17.00
N SER A 305 30.27 -16.93 17.68
CA SER A 305 29.22 -17.39 18.56
C SER A 305 28.27 -16.32 19.11
N PHE A 306 26.98 -16.65 19.03
CA PHE A 306 25.95 -16.48 20.08
C PHE A 306 25.22 -15.14 20.32
N TYR A 307 23.89 -15.31 20.40
CA TYR A 307 22.84 -14.60 21.17
C TYR A 307 22.04 -13.45 20.55
N LEU A 308 20.71 -13.70 20.60
CA LEU A 308 19.49 -12.87 20.43
C LEU A 308 18.95 -12.69 19.02
#